data_AF-A0A837B0E1-F1
#
_entry.id   AF-A0A837B0E1-F1
#
_cell.length_a   1.000
_cell.length_b   1.000
_cell.length_c   1.000
_cell.angle_alpha   90.00
_cell.angle_beta   90.00
_cell.angle_gamma   90.00
#
_symmetry.space_group_name_H-M   'P 1'
#
loop_
_entity.id
_entity.type
_entity.pdbx_description
1 polymer ?
#
loop_
_entity_poly.entity_id
_entity_poly.type
_entity_poly.pdbx_seq_one_letter_code
_entity_poly.pdbx_strand_id
1 'polypeptide(L)'
;METQNIVTNEQVFEKLCAIEELLLSPQIEKGLWSIKDVANYMDLSYRHVYENIVTDPRFPAPVDIPGKDGAKPKKLYIKTEVISYFERHKQKKNRI
;
A
#
# COMPACT_ATOMS: atom_id res chain seq x y z
N MET A 1 34.58 -14.40 -28.37
CA MET A 1 35.23 -14.29 -27.05
C MET A 1 34.20 -13.67 -26.13
N GLU A 2 33.61 -14.46 -25.23
CA GLU A 2 32.65 -13.95 -24.25
C GLU A 2 33.42 -13.26 -23.13
N THR A 3 33.28 -11.94 -23.04
CA THR A 3 33.88 -11.15 -21.96
C THR A 3 33.16 -11.52 -20.67
N GLN A 4 33.77 -12.36 -19.85
CA GLN A 4 33.28 -12.61 -18.49
C GLN A 4 33.29 -11.26 -17.76
N ASN A 5 32.10 -10.74 -17.50
CA ASN A 5 31.91 -9.50 -16.76
C ASN A 5 32.17 -9.83 -15.28
N ILE A 6 33.44 -9.79 -14.87
CA ILE A 6 33.85 -10.12 -13.51
C ILE A 6 33.34 -9.00 -12.61
N VAL A 7 32.21 -9.25 -11.94
CA VAL A 7 31.70 -8.36 -10.89
C VAL A 7 32.54 -8.60 -9.64
N THR A 8 33.19 -7.55 -9.15
CA THR A 8 34.04 -7.66 -7.95
C THR A 8 33.19 -7.62 -6.68
N ASN A 9 33.75 -8.11 -5.57
CA ASN A 9 33.08 -8.06 -4.27
C ASN A 9 32.81 -6.61 -3.84
N GLU A 10 33.72 -5.68 -4.16
CA GLU A 10 33.51 -4.25 -3.91
C GLU A 10 32.30 -3.71 -4.67
N GLN A 11 32.14 -4.08 -5.94
CA GLN A 11 30.98 -3.67 -6.75
C GLN A 11 29.66 -4.27 -6.23
N VAL A 12 29.70 -5.47 -5.67
CA VAL A 12 28.53 -6.07 -5.00
C VAL A 12 28.22 -5.28 -3.72
N PHE A 13 29.23 -4.97 -2.93
CA PHE A 13 29.07 -4.23 -1.67
C PHE A 13 28.49 -2.83 -1.91
N GLU A 14 29.01 -2.09 -2.89
CA GLU A 14 28.47 -0.77 -3.27
C GLU A 14 26.99 -0.83 -3.66
N LYS A 15 26.59 -1.84 -4.43
CA LYS A 15 25.19 -2.04 -4.82
C LYS A 15 24.31 -2.38 -3.62
N LEU A 16 24.82 -3.16 -2.66
CA LEU A 16 24.09 -3.50 -1.45
C LEU A 16 23.89 -2.25 -0.57
N CYS A 17 24.93 -1.44 -0.37
CA CYS A 17 24.79 -0.17 0.37
C CYS A 17 23.78 0.77 -0.30
N ALA A 18 23.78 0.90 -1.62
CA ALA A 18 22.80 1.73 -2.34
C ALA A 18 21.35 1.22 -2.18
N ILE A 19 21.15 -0.11 -2.10
CA ILE A 19 19.84 -0.70 -1.82
C ILE A 19 19.43 -0.43 -0.38
N GLU A 20 20.34 -0.57 0.59
CA GLU A 20 20.07 -0.28 1.99
C GLU A 20 19.67 1.20 2.18
N GLU A 21 20.38 2.13 1.57
CA GLU A 21 20.02 3.56 1.60
C GLU A 21 18.64 3.84 0.99
N LEU A 22 18.28 3.14 -0.10
CA LEU A 22 16.98 3.26 -0.74
C LEU A 22 15.84 2.70 0.13
N LEU A 23 16.10 1.65 0.90
CA LEU A 23 15.15 1.06 1.85
C LEU A 23 15.03 1.88 3.15
N LEU A 24 16.13 2.51 3.59
CA LEU A 24 16.20 3.38 4.77
C LEU A 24 15.60 4.77 4.51
N SER A 25 15.67 5.24 3.27
CA SER A 25 14.96 6.44 2.86
C SER A 25 13.47 6.22 3.11
N PRO A 26 12.79 7.07 3.91
CA PRO A 26 11.36 6.93 4.10
C PRO A 26 10.73 7.15 2.73
N GLN A 27 10.35 6.05 2.09
CA GLN A 27 9.36 6.11 1.04
C GLN A 27 8.20 6.83 1.70
N ILE A 28 7.94 8.07 1.29
CA ILE A 28 6.75 8.79 1.70
C ILE A 28 5.63 7.96 1.09
N GLU A 29 5.23 6.91 1.81
CA GLU A 29 4.08 6.11 1.48
C GLU A 29 2.96 7.12 1.52
N LYS A 30 2.53 7.51 0.32
CA LYS A 30 1.42 8.43 0.14
C LYS A 30 0.33 7.90 1.05
N GLY A 31 0.00 8.64 2.12
CA GLY A 31 -0.90 8.18 3.19
C GLY A 31 -2.34 7.94 2.70
N LEU A 32 -2.54 7.94 1.39
CA LEU A 32 -3.78 7.78 0.68
C LEU A 32 -3.75 6.46 -0.10
N TRP A 33 -4.68 5.59 0.24
CA TRP A 33 -4.91 4.31 -0.42
C TRP A 33 -6.08 4.39 -1.39
N SER A 34 -5.91 3.83 -2.57
CA SER A 34 -7.02 3.50 -3.46
C SER A 34 -7.72 2.21 -3.00
N ILE A 35 -8.88 1.92 -3.56
CA ILE A 35 -9.59 0.64 -3.32
C ILE A 35 -8.71 -0.56 -3.69
N LYS A 36 -7.83 -0.43 -4.69
CA LYS A 36 -6.87 -1.49 -5.05
C LYS A 36 -5.83 -1.71 -3.96
N ASP A 37 -5.35 -0.64 -3.33
CA ASP A 37 -4.38 -0.74 -2.24
C ASP A 37 -5.02 -1.40 -1.01
N VAL A 38 -6.28 -1.08 -0.70
CA VAL A 38 -7.06 -1.77 0.35
C VAL A 38 -7.23 -3.26 0.02
N ALA A 39 -7.53 -3.59 -1.23
CA ALA A 39 -7.66 -4.97 -1.68
C ALA A 39 -6.36 -5.76 -1.57
N ASN A 40 -5.24 -5.16 -1.97
CA ASN A 40 -3.91 -5.74 -1.84
C ASN A 40 -3.52 -5.95 -0.37
N TYR A 41 -3.83 -4.98 0.49
CA TYR A 41 -3.54 -5.07 1.93
C TYR A 41 -4.27 -6.23 2.60
N MET A 42 -5.50 -6.51 2.18
CA MET A 42 -6.33 -7.58 2.74
C MET A 42 -6.17 -8.92 2.01
N ASP A 43 -5.39 -8.97 0.93
CA ASP A 43 -5.31 -10.10 0.00
C ASP A 43 -6.70 -10.54 -0.52
N LEU A 44 -7.53 -9.57 -0.88
CA LEU A 44 -8.89 -9.78 -1.39
C LEU A 44 -9.05 -9.25 -2.81
N SER A 45 -10.06 -9.76 -3.53
CA SER A 45 -10.39 -9.23 -4.85
C SER A 45 -10.92 -7.80 -4.77
N TYR A 46 -10.59 -6.98 -5.76
CA TYR A 46 -11.10 -5.60 -5.88
C TYR A 46 -12.63 -5.54 -5.79
N ARG A 47 -13.32 -6.46 -6.46
CA ARG A 47 -14.79 -6.53 -6.49
C ARG A 47 -15.35 -6.75 -5.09
N HIS A 48 -14.79 -7.69 -4.35
CA HIS A 48 -15.25 -8.00 -2.99
C HIS A 48 -15.10 -6.79 -2.07
N VAL A 49 -13.97 -6.09 -2.13
CA VAL A 49 -13.73 -4.88 -1.35
C VAL A 49 -14.69 -3.76 -1.74
N TYR A 50 -14.90 -3.55 -3.04
CA TYR A 50 -15.81 -2.51 -3.53
C TYR A 50 -17.26 -2.75 -3.11
N GLU A 51 -17.76 -3.98 -3.21
CA GLU A 51 -19.17 -4.31 -2.98
C GLU A 51 -19.50 -4.54 -1.50
N ASN A 52 -18.56 -5.02 -0.68
CA ASN A 52 -18.84 -5.46 0.70
C ASN A 52 -18.12 -4.67 1.78
N ILE A 53 -16.97 -4.07 1.48
CA ILE A 53 -16.15 -3.37 2.49
C ILE A 53 -16.36 -1.86 2.41
N VAL A 54 -16.20 -1.29 1.21
CA VAL A 54 -16.34 0.16 0.97
C VAL A 54 -17.79 0.64 1.12
N THR A 55 -18.75 -0.27 1.01
CA THR A 55 -20.18 -0.01 1.20
C THR A 55 -20.61 -0.02 2.66
N ASP A 56 -19.74 -0.47 3.59
CA ASP A 56 -20.05 -0.42 5.02
C ASP A 56 -20.13 1.04 5.48
N PRO A 57 -21.24 1.48 6.12
CA PRO A 57 -21.38 2.84 6.64
C PRO A 57 -20.30 3.27 7.64
N ARG A 58 -19.60 2.31 8.26
CA ARG A 58 -18.51 2.54 9.22
C ARG A 58 -17.14 2.57 8.57
N PHE A 59 -17.05 2.19 7.29
CA PHE A 59 -15.80 2.28 6.55
C PHE A 59 -15.38 3.75 6.38
N PRO A 60 -14.08 4.08 6.40
CA PRO A 60 -13.61 5.46 6.27
C PRO A 60 -14.13 6.15 4.99
N ALA A 61 -14.49 7.42 5.12
CA ALA A 61 -14.92 8.22 3.99
C ALA A 61 -13.73 8.50 3.05
N PRO A 62 -13.96 8.54 1.71
CA PRO A 62 -12.91 8.93 0.79
C PRO A 62 -12.57 10.41 0.95
N VAL A 63 -11.29 10.74 0.79
CA VAL A 63 -10.80 12.11 0.73
C VAL A 63 -11.30 12.76 -0.55
N ASP A 64 -11.94 13.93 -0.40
CA ASP A 64 -12.45 14.71 -1.52
C ASP A 64 -11.30 15.45 -2.20
N ILE A 65 -10.75 14.82 -3.24
CA ILE A 65 -9.67 15.39 -4.05
C ILE A 65 -10.25 15.69 -5.42
N PRO A 66 -10.32 16.97 -5.82
CA PRO A 66 -10.80 17.34 -7.14
C PRO A 66 -9.90 16.71 -8.20
N GLY A 67 -10.51 16.12 -9.23
CA GLY A 67 -9.77 15.62 -10.38
C GLY A 67 -9.12 16.78 -11.12
N LYS A 68 -7.85 16.61 -11.51
CA LYS A 68 -7.17 17.57 -12.38
C LYS A 68 -7.87 17.59 -13.74
N ASP A 69 -8.13 18.78 -14.27
CA ASP A 69 -8.64 19.02 -15.63
C ASP A 69 -9.98 18.32 -15.96
N GLY A 70 -10.93 18.31 -15.02
CA GLY A 70 -12.28 17.75 -15.25
C GLY A 70 -12.35 16.22 -15.24
N ALA A 71 -11.25 15.53 -14.91
CA ALA A 71 -11.26 14.10 -14.67
C ALA A 71 -12.15 13.75 -13.46
N LYS A 72 -12.73 12.55 -13.47
CA LYS A 72 -13.52 12.06 -12.32
C LYS A 72 -12.61 12.01 -11.07
N PRO A 73 -13.08 12.51 -9.91
CA PRO A 73 -12.31 12.44 -8.67
C PRO A 73 -12.06 10.97 -8.32
N LYS A 74 -10.81 10.67 -7.95
CA LYS A 74 -10.43 9.33 -7.49
C LYS A 74 -10.80 9.19 -6.02
N LYS A 75 -11.52 8.13 -5.67
CA LYS A 75 -11.77 7.77 -4.27
C LYS A 75 -10.48 7.25 -3.64
N LEU A 76 -9.86 8.07 -2.81
CA LEU A 76 -8.68 7.75 -2.03
C LEU A 76 -9.03 7.82 -0.54
N TYR A 77 -8.41 6.97 0.29
CA TYR A 77 -8.73 6.81 1.71
C TYR A 77 -7.48 6.98 2.54
N ILE A 78 -7.60 7.55 3.74
CA ILE A 78 -6.45 7.68 4.63
C ILE A 78 -6.04 6.28 5.13
N LYS A 79 -4.81 5.88 4.86
CA LYS A 79 -4.24 4.56 5.21
C LYS A 79 -4.47 4.20 6.67
N THR A 80 -4.17 5.12 7.58
CA THR A 80 -4.28 4.89 9.02
C THR A 80 -5.72 4.63 9.45
N GLU A 81 -6.70 5.35 8.89
CA GLU A 81 -8.11 5.13 9.19
C GLU A 81 -8.60 3.77 8.71
N VAL A 82 -8.16 3.34 7.52
CA VAL A 82 -8.47 2.02 6.96
C VAL A 82 -7.91 0.92 7.85
N ILE A 83 -6.65 1.02 8.29
CA ILE A 83 -6.04 0.05 9.20
C ILE A 83 -6.81 0.00 10.52
N SER A 84 -7.08 1.16 11.14
CA SER A 84 -7.85 1.23 12.39
C SER A 84 -9.29 0.72 12.27
N TYR A 85 -9.90 0.78 11.08
CA TYR A 85 -11.19 0.15 10.81
C TYR A 85 -11.07 -1.37 10.93
N PHE A 86 -10.09 -1.99 10.28
CA PHE A 86 -9.91 -3.44 10.33
C PHE A 86 -9.47 -3.94 11.70
N GLU A 87 -8.63 -3.19 12.42
CA GLU A 87 -8.25 -3.50 13.80
C GLU A 87 -9.46 -3.60 14.73
N ARG A 88 -10.43 -2.68 14.58
CA ARG A 88 -11.69 -2.68 15.35
C ARG A 88 -12.60 -3.86 15.04
N HIS A 89 -12.55 -4.38 13.82
CA HIS A 89 -13.36 -5.52 13.37
C HIS A 89 -12.67 -6.88 13.56
N LYS A 90 -11.46 -6.90 14.15
CA LYS A 90 -10.78 -8.14 14.49
C LYS A 90 -11.59 -8.92 15.52
N GLN A 91 -11.94 -10.16 15.19
CA GLN A 91 -12.57 -11.07 16.15
C GLN A 91 -11.67 -11.23 17.37
N LYS A 92 -12.25 -11.10 18.58
CA LYS A 92 -11.51 -11.39 19.81
C LYS A 92 -11.17 -12.87 19.82
N LYS A 93 -9.90 -13.21 20.06
CA LYS A 93 -9.49 -14.60 20.25
C LYS A 93 -10.22 -15.12 21.48
N ASN A 94 -11.23 -15.96 21.28
CA ASN A 94 -11.81 -16.72 22.38
C ASN A 94 -10.68 -17.57 22.97
N ARG A 95 -10.33 -17.33 24.24
CA ARG A 95 -9.47 -18.23 24.99
C ARG A 95 -10.30 -19.48 25.24
N ILE A 96 -10.00 -20.54 24.49
CA ILE A 96 -10.41 -21.91 24.80
C ILE A 96 -9.44 -22.43 25.85
#